data_AF-A0A0A1HVU6-F1
#
_entry.id   AF-A0A0A1HVU6-F1
#
_cell.length_a   1.000
_cell.length_b   1.000
_cell.length_c   1.000
_cell.angle_alpha   90.00
_cell.angle_beta   90.00
_cell.angle_gamma   90.00
#
_symmetry.space_group_name_H-M   'P 1'
#
loop_
_entity.id
_entity.type
_entity.pdbx_description
1 polymer ?
#
loop_
_entity_poly.entity_id
_entity_poly.type
_entity_poly.pdbx_seq_one_letter_code
_entity_poly.pdbx_strand_id
1 'polypeptide(L)'
;MLASTTIKKILPIALGIALLLGCSATSEYLQQLHTNNADEIGRQTAINLTARYHKKVFDCGSNSPAYLCSGVLFRGTKPSTSYYFWDPSPFSVTSGGVSFSYLREDSKYTKLVYGYNNGFIFRAYQDSGQTAVQPEILCSFPVDAWTFDRDDKGCGQYHTYPGISRECQSQGITTASQWLTHFQSVASAQRPPHQCGFNVRAALGTAAANAFYTSLEARTLGNSDPVLGPIQNEVRVATWAQSAGRDLPIEALFYTPGGLPGAQQYQRDFYAETERWLPIIALTLPTTTAGDATFDYRSADQAFFPGGPLSIDRTPLAVDGFRIFASWPATGADAPGNKVTRRAVGGTPPYRYTSSNTQVATVTASGQVTGIRRGSAVITVSDSSTPVQSATYTAQVSNTWLLGVVVPGTFTSLAAFHQWLRTVGGYLINSSGQFQMLENLYVRPFPLPRGRYWLGEHGGVCPAGYYTYYHAENTQALACALPGESSVTGALYVIPY
;
A
#
# COMPACT_ATOMS: atom_id res chain seq x y z
N MET A 1 50.57 -48.04 -62.82
CA MET A 1 49.89 -49.24 -62.29
C MET A 1 48.85 -48.74 -61.29
N LEU A 2 47.56 -48.66 -61.67
CA LEU A 2 46.51 -49.68 -61.39
C LEU A 2 46.28 -49.83 -59.87
N ALA A 3 45.11 -49.75 -59.25
CA ALA A 3 43.69 -49.66 -59.63
C ALA A 3 42.93 -49.15 -58.35
N SER A 4 41.92 -48.28 -58.43
CA SER A 4 40.47 -48.53 -58.54
C SER A 4 39.79 -49.42 -57.47
N THR A 5 38.56 -49.00 -57.08
CA THR A 5 37.44 -49.70 -56.38
C THR A 5 37.43 -49.61 -54.84
N THR A 6 36.34 -49.33 -54.09
CA THR A 6 34.88 -49.29 -54.37
C THR A 6 34.12 -48.45 -53.31
N ILE A 7 32.92 -47.99 -53.68
CA ILE A 7 31.92 -47.20 -52.92
C ILE A 7 31.01 -48.11 -52.04
N LYS A 8 30.37 -47.50 -51.01
CA LYS A 8 29.08 -47.81 -50.30
C LYS A 8 29.28 -48.32 -48.86
N LYS A 9 28.56 -47.89 -47.81
CA LYS A 9 27.33 -47.09 -47.62
C LYS A 9 27.06 -46.90 -46.10
N ILE A 10 26.34 -45.82 -45.74
CA ILE A 10 25.42 -45.65 -44.58
C ILE A 10 26.01 -45.27 -43.19
N LEU A 11 25.74 -44.01 -42.79
CA LEU A 11 25.54 -43.48 -41.42
C LEU A 11 24.05 -43.74 -41.04
N PRO A 12 23.55 -43.72 -39.77
CA PRO A 12 24.12 -43.15 -38.54
C PRO A 12 23.82 -43.94 -37.24
N ILE A 13 24.09 -43.31 -36.08
CA ILE A 13 23.50 -43.48 -34.72
C ILE A 13 24.58 -43.77 -33.66
N ALA A 14 24.96 -42.72 -32.93
CA ALA A 14 24.92 -42.66 -31.46
C ALA A 14 25.58 -41.35 -31.00
N LEU A 15 24.72 -40.35 -30.77
CA LEU A 15 25.05 -39.15 -30.03
C LEU A 15 24.81 -39.47 -28.54
N GLY A 16 25.75 -39.11 -27.66
CA GLY A 16 25.47 -38.93 -26.23
C GLY A 16 26.39 -39.70 -25.30
N ILE A 17 27.28 -38.98 -24.61
CA ILE A 17 27.14 -38.60 -23.20
C ILE A 17 28.41 -37.82 -22.83
N ALA A 18 28.28 -36.52 -22.68
CA ALA A 18 29.19 -35.69 -21.91
C ALA A 18 28.33 -34.62 -21.21
N LEU A 19 28.77 -34.21 -20.02
CA LEU A 19 28.18 -33.30 -19.05
C LEU A 19 27.34 -33.97 -17.96
N LEU A 20 27.86 -33.90 -16.73
CA LEU A 20 27.16 -33.39 -15.54
C LEU A 20 28.16 -33.30 -14.37
N LEU A 21 29.00 -32.26 -14.38
CA LEU A 21 29.69 -31.76 -13.18
C LEU A 21 29.65 -30.24 -13.24
N GLY A 22 28.64 -29.65 -12.62
CA GLY A 22 28.50 -28.19 -12.58
C GLY A 22 27.07 -27.75 -12.30
N CYS A 23 26.57 -28.02 -11.10
CA CYS A 23 25.45 -27.30 -10.49
C CYS A 23 25.31 -27.74 -9.02
N SER A 24 26.18 -27.23 -8.15
CA SER A 24 25.99 -27.37 -6.69
C SER A 24 26.41 -26.12 -5.90
N ALA A 25 27.22 -25.23 -6.48
CA ALA A 25 27.74 -24.05 -5.80
C ALA A 25 26.75 -22.87 -5.63
N THR A 26 25.56 -22.91 -6.25
CA THR A 26 24.55 -21.85 -6.10
C THR A 26 23.61 -22.07 -4.91
N SER A 27 23.55 -23.29 -4.35
CA SER A 27 22.66 -23.61 -3.23
C SER A 27 23.27 -23.25 -1.86
N GLU A 28 24.59 -23.29 -1.71
CA GLU A 28 25.25 -23.03 -0.43
C GLU A 28 25.34 -21.53 -0.09
N TYR A 29 25.37 -20.64 -1.09
CA TYR A 29 25.47 -19.19 -0.86
C TYR A 29 24.15 -18.56 -0.34
N LEU A 30 23.00 -19.15 -0.67
CA LEU A 30 21.69 -18.70 -0.18
C LEU A 30 21.38 -19.18 1.25
N GLN A 31 22.08 -20.22 1.74
CA GLN A 31 21.91 -20.78 3.08
C GLN A 31 22.65 -20.00 4.18
N GLN A 32 23.46 -18.99 3.82
CA GLN A 32 24.41 -18.35 4.74
C GLN A 32 24.04 -16.92 5.18
N LEU A 33 22.79 -16.50 5.05
CA LEU A 33 22.25 -15.42 5.90
C LEU A 33 21.97 -16.00 7.29
N HIS A 34 23.02 -16.41 8.01
CA HIS A 34 22.91 -16.75 9.42
C HIS A 34 22.38 -15.53 10.19
N THR A 35 21.54 -15.75 11.19
CA THR A 35 20.94 -14.73 12.08
C THR A 35 21.91 -13.62 12.50
N ASN A 36 23.18 -13.98 12.72
CA ASN A 36 24.28 -13.07 13.05
C ASN A 36 24.51 -11.93 12.03
N ASN A 37 24.17 -12.13 10.76
CA ASN A 37 24.33 -11.11 9.72
C ASN A 37 23.11 -10.18 9.65
N ALA A 38 21.88 -10.68 9.89
CA ALA A 38 20.69 -9.84 9.84
C ALA A 38 20.67 -8.81 11.00
N ASP A 39 21.06 -9.22 12.21
CA ASP A 39 21.23 -8.28 13.33
C ASP A 39 22.33 -7.24 13.06
N GLU A 40 23.45 -7.65 12.45
CA GLU A 40 24.53 -6.72 12.07
C GLU A 40 24.06 -5.73 10.99
N ILE A 41 23.38 -6.22 9.94
CA ILE A 41 22.79 -5.37 8.90
C ILE A 41 21.86 -4.33 9.54
N GLY A 42 21.00 -4.75 10.46
CA GLY A 42 20.10 -3.87 11.20
C GLY A 42 20.82 -2.81 12.02
N ARG A 43 21.81 -3.20 12.83
CA ARG A 43 22.64 -2.27 13.62
C ARG A 43 23.39 -1.30 12.73
N GLN A 44 24.03 -1.77 11.66
CA GLN A 44 24.76 -0.91 10.73
C GLN A 44 23.82 0.05 9.99
N THR A 45 22.59 -0.38 9.68
CA THR A 45 21.58 0.48 9.05
C THR A 45 21.18 1.62 9.98
N ALA A 46 20.94 1.35 11.27
CA ALA A 46 20.67 2.39 12.28
C ALA A 46 21.85 3.38 12.44
N ILE A 47 23.09 2.87 12.45
CA ILE A 47 24.31 3.71 12.50
C ILE A 47 24.40 4.61 11.27
N ASN A 48 24.17 4.05 10.07
CA ASN A 48 24.23 4.81 8.82
C ASN A 48 23.14 5.87 8.73
N LEU A 49 21.93 5.56 9.20
CA LEU A 49 20.82 6.53 9.27
C LEU A 49 21.16 7.69 10.22
N THR A 50 21.69 7.39 11.40
CA THR A 50 22.14 8.40 12.37
C THR A 50 23.26 9.26 11.78
N ALA A 51 24.26 8.65 11.13
CA ALA A 51 25.35 9.39 10.48
C ALA A 51 24.84 10.32 9.37
N ARG A 52 23.92 9.84 8.52
CA ARG A 52 23.32 10.68 7.46
C ARG A 52 22.44 11.78 8.01
N TYR A 53 21.70 11.55 9.10
CA TYR A 53 20.90 12.56 9.79
C TYR A 53 21.76 13.75 10.26
N HIS A 54 22.94 13.48 10.82
CA HIS A 54 23.86 14.51 11.30
C HIS A 54 24.78 15.11 10.22
N LYS A 55 24.83 14.51 9.02
CA LYS A 55 25.70 14.96 7.92
C LYS A 55 25.13 16.21 7.23
N LYS A 56 25.35 17.40 7.81
CA LYS A 56 24.94 18.70 7.25
C LYS A 56 25.90 19.19 6.17
N VAL A 57 25.70 18.70 4.95
CA VAL A 57 26.46 19.13 3.76
C VAL A 57 25.59 19.98 2.83
N PHE A 58 26.25 20.90 2.13
CA PHE A 58 25.63 21.69 1.06
C PHE A 58 25.23 20.81 -0.12
N ASP A 59 26.18 20.00 -0.57
CA ASP A 59 26.04 19.08 -1.70
C ASP A 59 26.75 17.74 -1.39
N CYS A 60 26.66 16.81 -2.33
CA CYS A 60 27.32 15.52 -2.28
C CYS A 60 28.57 15.45 -3.17
N GLY A 61 29.26 16.58 -3.35
CA GLY A 61 30.35 16.74 -4.30
C GLY A 61 29.88 17.08 -5.71
N SER A 62 30.73 17.77 -6.47
CA SER A 62 30.45 18.24 -7.84
C SER A 62 29.11 18.99 -7.98
N ASN A 63 28.68 19.71 -6.94
CA ASN A 63 27.39 20.41 -6.89
C ASN A 63 26.17 19.49 -7.10
N SER A 64 26.23 18.25 -6.63
CA SER A 64 25.11 17.31 -6.68
C SER A 64 24.23 17.46 -5.43
N PRO A 65 22.89 17.46 -5.53
CA PRO A 65 22.01 17.72 -4.38
C PRO A 65 22.28 16.85 -3.14
N ALA A 66 22.17 17.46 -1.95
CA ALA A 66 22.51 16.79 -0.68
C ALA A 66 21.71 15.52 -0.39
N TYR A 67 20.48 15.37 -0.92
CA TYR A 67 19.67 14.16 -0.73
C TYR A 67 20.34 12.87 -1.26
N LEU A 68 21.38 13.00 -2.09
CA LEU A 68 22.09 11.87 -2.66
C LEU A 68 23.00 11.16 -1.65
N CYS A 69 23.40 11.81 -0.55
CA CYS A 69 24.41 11.28 0.39
C CYS A 69 24.23 11.75 1.85
N SER A 70 23.16 12.50 2.15
CA SER A 70 22.88 13.14 3.42
C SER A 70 21.38 13.08 3.70
N GLY A 71 21.03 13.17 4.98
CA GLY A 71 19.65 13.06 5.46
C GLY A 71 19.02 11.69 5.21
N VAL A 72 17.75 11.59 5.60
CA VAL A 72 16.95 10.38 5.52
C VAL A 72 15.69 10.68 4.72
N LEU A 73 15.56 10.07 3.54
CA LEU A 73 14.39 10.16 2.68
C LEU A 73 13.47 8.96 2.96
N PHE A 74 12.26 9.22 3.45
CA PHE A 74 11.35 8.15 3.87
C PHE A 74 9.89 8.49 3.58
N ARG A 75 9.03 7.47 3.58
CA ARG A 75 7.60 7.64 3.35
C ARG A 75 6.80 6.86 4.37
N GLY A 76 5.96 7.58 5.11
CA GLY A 76 4.91 6.97 5.94
C GLY A 76 3.80 6.39 5.06
N THR A 77 3.31 5.21 5.42
CA THR A 77 2.22 4.53 4.71
C THR A 77 1.34 3.76 5.71
N LYS A 78 0.21 3.23 5.24
CA LYS A 78 -0.62 2.27 5.99
C LYS A 78 -0.68 0.95 5.24
N PRO A 79 -0.68 -0.21 5.93
CA PRO A 79 -0.90 -1.48 5.28
C PRO A 79 -2.20 -1.49 4.46
N SER A 80 -2.12 -2.08 3.27
CA SER A 80 -3.21 -2.20 2.32
C SER A 80 -3.31 -3.64 1.87
N THR A 81 -4.52 -4.14 1.66
CA THR A 81 -4.76 -5.44 1.04
C THR A 81 -4.77 -5.38 -0.49
N SER A 82 -4.76 -4.17 -1.06
CA SER A 82 -4.95 -3.94 -2.50
C SER A 82 -3.65 -3.65 -3.26
N TYR A 83 -2.60 -3.23 -2.57
CA TYR A 83 -1.30 -2.91 -3.17
C TYR A 83 -0.21 -2.98 -2.09
N TYR A 84 1.04 -3.21 -2.50
CA TYR A 84 2.17 -3.24 -1.56
C TYR A 84 2.60 -1.84 -1.16
N PHE A 85 3.24 -1.69 0.01
CA PHE A 85 3.62 -0.37 0.54
C PHE A 85 4.61 0.39 -0.35
N TRP A 86 5.38 -0.34 -1.17
CA TRP A 86 6.36 0.20 -2.11
C TRP A 86 5.77 0.50 -3.49
N ASP A 87 4.51 0.16 -3.73
CA ASP A 87 3.86 0.42 -5.01
C ASP A 87 3.26 1.84 -5.02
N PRO A 88 3.44 2.62 -6.11
CA PRO A 88 2.75 3.88 -6.25
C PRO A 88 1.23 3.65 -6.22
N SER A 89 0.52 4.41 -5.39
CA SER A 89 -0.95 4.35 -5.35
C SER A 89 -1.55 4.76 -6.70
N PRO A 90 -2.81 4.39 -7.01
CA PRO A 90 -3.47 4.84 -8.25
C PRO A 90 -3.38 6.35 -8.45
N PHE A 91 -3.55 7.13 -7.37
CA PHE A 91 -3.37 8.58 -7.42
C PHE A 91 -1.93 9.01 -7.76
N SER A 92 -0.93 8.36 -7.15
CA SER A 92 0.46 8.64 -7.50
C SER A 92 0.77 8.30 -8.95
N VAL A 93 0.23 7.20 -9.48
CA VAL A 93 0.34 6.85 -10.91
C VAL A 93 -0.28 7.95 -11.78
N THR A 94 -1.48 8.44 -11.45
CA THR A 94 -2.15 9.50 -12.21
C THR A 94 -1.38 10.83 -12.16
N SER A 95 -0.93 11.26 -10.98
CA SER A 95 -0.15 12.50 -10.86
C SER A 95 1.26 12.36 -11.44
N GLY A 96 1.84 11.16 -11.43
CA GLY A 96 3.22 10.90 -11.84
C GLY A 96 4.25 11.10 -10.73
N GLY A 97 3.83 11.36 -9.48
CA GLY A 97 4.74 11.47 -8.34
C GLY A 97 4.23 10.86 -7.02
N VAL A 98 5.18 10.57 -6.14
CA VAL A 98 5.02 9.97 -4.81
C VAL A 98 5.63 10.92 -3.78
N SER A 99 4.89 11.25 -2.72
CA SER A 99 5.36 12.15 -1.67
C SER A 99 6.22 11.42 -0.64
N PHE A 100 7.37 11.99 -0.32
CA PHE A 100 8.27 11.55 0.73
C PHE A 100 8.47 12.69 1.71
N SER A 101 8.97 12.36 2.89
CA SER A 101 9.54 13.32 3.83
C SER A 101 11.04 13.12 3.89
N TYR A 102 11.75 14.19 4.22
CA TYR A 102 13.20 14.21 4.35
C TYR A 102 13.57 14.67 5.75
N LEU A 103 14.50 13.99 6.42
CA LEU A 103 14.89 14.31 7.79
C LEU A 103 16.40 14.48 7.89
N ARG A 104 16.81 15.61 8.45
CA ARG A 104 18.21 15.96 8.73
C ARG A 104 18.23 16.85 9.97
N GLU A 105 19.38 16.95 10.64
CA GLU A 105 19.53 17.74 11.85
C GLU A 105 19.13 19.23 11.67
N ASP A 106 19.17 19.76 10.45
CA ASP A 106 18.73 21.11 10.06
C ASP A 106 17.42 21.11 9.25
N SER A 107 16.58 20.08 9.42
CA SER A 107 15.31 19.92 8.70
C SER A 107 14.29 19.13 9.53
N LYS A 108 14.12 19.51 10.80
CA LYS A 108 13.36 18.74 11.81
C LYS A 108 11.85 19.02 11.78
N TYR A 109 11.05 18.07 12.27
CA TYR A 109 9.60 18.17 12.57
C TYR A 109 9.24 17.17 13.66
N THR A 110 8.06 17.34 14.25
CA THR A 110 7.62 16.55 15.41
C THR A 110 6.58 15.48 15.08
N LYS A 111 6.03 15.45 13.86
CA LYS A 111 5.04 14.43 13.44
C LYS A 111 5.10 14.08 11.96
N LEU A 112 4.48 12.95 11.62
CA LEU A 112 4.27 12.51 10.25
C LEU A 112 2.86 12.88 9.76
N VAL A 113 2.70 12.91 8.44
CA VAL A 113 1.43 13.15 7.76
C VAL A 113 0.37 12.11 8.16
N TYR A 114 -0.89 12.53 8.28
CA TYR A 114 -2.06 11.68 8.54
C TYR A 114 -1.96 10.72 9.75
N GLY A 115 -1.06 11.02 10.70
CA GLY A 115 -0.80 10.13 11.84
C GLY A 115 -0.22 8.78 11.43
N TYR A 116 0.44 8.70 10.27
CA TYR A 116 1.21 7.52 9.91
C TYR A 116 2.26 7.23 10.98
N ASN A 117 2.43 5.95 11.29
CA ASN A 117 3.31 5.48 12.32
C ASN A 117 4.26 4.38 11.84
N ASN A 118 4.25 4.05 10.56
CA ASN A 118 5.21 3.14 9.94
C ASN A 118 5.39 3.45 8.45
N GLY A 119 6.43 2.88 7.86
CA GLY A 119 6.75 3.11 6.46
C GLY A 119 8.08 2.52 6.06
N PHE A 120 8.69 3.09 5.04
CA PHE A 120 9.96 2.64 4.49
C PHE A 120 10.91 3.81 4.24
N ILE A 121 12.21 3.49 4.23
CA ILE A 121 13.30 4.44 4.04
C ILE A 121 14.04 4.08 2.75
N PHE A 122 14.24 5.08 1.89
CA PHE A 122 15.14 4.97 0.76
C PHE A 122 16.58 5.20 1.22
N ARG A 123 17.45 4.32 0.77
CA ARG A 123 18.90 4.50 0.78
C ARG A 123 19.25 5.75 -0.01
N ALA A 124 20.23 6.48 0.50
CA ALA A 124 20.85 7.56 -0.26
C ALA A 124 21.38 7.02 -1.60
N TYR A 125 21.15 7.74 -2.69
CA TYR A 125 21.42 7.20 -4.03
C TYR A 125 22.92 7.00 -4.30
N GLN A 126 23.82 7.78 -3.69
CA GLN A 126 25.27 7.52 -3.78
C GLN A 126 25.73 6.31 -2.96
N ASP A 127 24.96 5.90 -1.95
CA ASP A 127 25.22 4.66 -1.20
C ASP A 127 24.60 3.43 -1.89
N SER A 128 23.75 3.67 -2.89
CA SER A 128 23.06 2.62 -3.65
C SER A 128 23.97 2.13 -4.77
N GLY A 129 24.23 0.82 -4.81
CA GLY A 129 24.91 0.22 -5.97
C GLY A 129 24.12 0.49 -7.26
N GLN A 130 24.80 0.49 -8.41
CA GLN A 130 24.25 0.87 -9.73
C GLN A 130 23.01 0.06 -10.17
N THR A 131 22.68 -1.03 -9.49
CA THR A 131 21.59 -1.94 -9.86
C THR A 131 20.22 -1.54 -9.28
N ALA A 132 20.14 -0.53 -8.41
CA ALA A 132 18.86 -0.07 -7.89
C ALA A 132 18.22 0.97 -8.83
N VAL A 133 16.91 0.88 -9.03
CA VAL A 133 16.11 1.96 -9.63
C VAL A 133 16.27 3.19 -8.73
N GLN A 134 16.59 4.34 -9.31
CA GLN A 134 16.69 5.62 -8.60
C GLN A 134 15.60 6.56 -9.12
N PRO A 135 14.39 6.52 -8.55
CA PRO A 135 13.33 7.43 -8.96
C PRO A 135 13.79 8.89 -8.82
N GLU A 136 13.56 9.70 -9.86
CA GLU A 136 14.00 11.10 -9.87
C GLU A 136 13.37 11.90 -8.72
N ILE A 137 14.17 12.68 -8.01
CA ILE A 137 13.66 13.65 -7.03
C ILE A 137 13.27 14.93 -7.80
N LEU A 138 11.98 15.26 -7.79
CA LEU A 138 11.40 16.28 -8.67
C LEU A 138 11.45 17.67 -8.02
N CYS A 139 10.95 17.78 -6.80
CA CYS A 139 10.91 19.04 -6.06
C CYS A 139 10.92 18.83 -4.54
N SER A 140 11.30 19.88 -3.82
CA SER A 140 11.33 19.93 -2.36
C SER A 140 10.53 21.14 -1.85
N PHE A 141 9.63 20.88 -0.91
CA PHE A 141 8.86 21.89 -0.20
C PHE A 141 9.30 21.93 1.26
N PRO A 142 9.60 23.11 1.83
CA PRO A 142 10.00 23.22 3.24
C PRO A 142 8.94 22.72 4.23
N VAL A 143 7.66 22.63 3.84
CA VAL A 143 6.55 22.06 4.61
C VAL A 143 5.54 21.40 3.65
N ASP A 144 4.72 20.45 4.13
CA ASP A 144 3.60 19.85 3.40
C ASP A 144 2.88 20.87 2.49
N ALA A 145 2.77 20.54 1.21
CA ALA A 145 2.36 21.48 0.17
C ALA A 145 1.05 21.08 -0.53
N TRP A 146 0.35 20.07 -0.02
CA TRP A 146 -0.88 19.54 -0.63
C TRP A 146 -0.67 19.16 -2.09
N THR A 147 0.41 18.41 -2.37
CA THR A 147 0.86 18.11 -3.73
C THR A 147 -0.12 17.25 -4.54
N PHE A 148 -1.19 16.75 -3.91
CA PHE A 148 -2.32 16.11 -4.58
C PHE A 148 -3.02 17.06 -5.58
N ASP A 149 -3.13 18.34 -5.25
CA ASP A 149 -3.91 19.33 -6.00
C ASP A 149 -3.03 20.30 -6.81
N ARG A 150 -1.81 19.86 -7.13
CA ARG A 150 -0.81 20.62 -7.90
C ARG A 150 -0.54 19.98 -9.26
N ASP A 151 -0.28 20.82 -10.26
CA ASP A 151 0.19 20.35 -11.58
C ASP A 151 1.67 19.92 -11.53
N ASP A 152 2.24 19.55 -12.69
CA ASP A 152 3.63 19.09 -12.86
C ASP A 152 4.04 18.01 -11.85
N LYS A 153 3.30 16.90 -11.81
CA LYS A 153 3.56 15.78 -10.88
C LYS A 153 3.57 16.18 -9.41
N GLY A 154 2.84 17.23 -9.06
CA GLY A 154 2.76 17.77 -7.71
C GLY A 154 3.81 18.84 -7.39
N CYS A 155 4.64 19.24 -8.36
CA CYS A 155 5.71 20.22 -8.18
C CYS A 155 5.38 21.62 -8.68
N GLY A 156 4.30 21.77 -9.44
CA GLY A 156 3.89 23.06 -9.96
C GLY A 156 2.92 23.80 -9.04
N GLN A 157 2.09 24.62 -9.65
CA GLN A 157 1.18 25.51 -8.94
C GLN A 157 -0.03 24.75 -8.39
N TYR A 158 -0.51 25.21 -7.24
CA TYR A 158 -1.79 24.82 -6.67
C TYR A 158 -2.92 25.58 -7.39
N HIS A 159 -4.02 24.88 -7.71
CA HIS A 159 -5.08 25.42 -8.58
C HIS A 159 -5.75 26.72 -8.06
N THR A 160 -5.82 26.95 -6.75
CA THR A 160 -6.36 28.20 -6.16
C THR A 160 -5.32 29.33 -6.03
N TYR A 161 -4.04 29.05 -6.26
CA TYR A 161 -2.95 30.04 -6.20
C TYR A 161 -2.11 30.04 -7.48
N PRO A 162 -2.75 30.24 -8.66
CA PRO A 162 -2.05 30.21 -9.93
C PRO A 162 -1.00 31.32 -10.02
N GLY A 163 0.14 31.03 -10.61
CA GLY A 163 1.26 31.97 -10.79
C GLY A 163 2.07 32.29 -9.54
N ILE A 164 1.48 32.16 -8.34
CA ILE A 164 2.09 32.50 -7.05
C ILE A 164 2.69 31.26 -6.37
N SER A 165 2.01 30.12 -6.46
CA SER A 165 2.45 28.85 -5.85
C SER A 165 3.30 27.97 -6.79
N ARG A 166 3.63 28.45 -7.99
CA ARG A 166 4.51 27.79 -8.97
C ARG A 166 5.94 27.68 -8.44
N GLU A 167 6.84 27.07 -9.21
CA GLU A 167 8.27 26.93 -8.88
C GLU A 167 8.89 28.21 -8.29
N CYS A 168 9.66 28.09 -7.19
CA CYS A 168 10.28 29.23 -6.52
C CYS A 168 11.28 29.95 -7.43
N GLN A 169 12.15 29.19 -8.12
CA GLN A 169 13.17 29.75 -8.99
C GLN A 169 12.57 30.58 -10.14
N SER A 170 11.43 30.16 -10.70
CA SER A 170 10.75 30.88 -11.78
C SER A 170 10.14 32.22 -11.31
N GLN A 171 10.14 32.48 -10.02
CA GLN A 171 9.62 33.71 -9.39
C GLN A 171 10.75 34.58 -8.80
N GLY A 172 12.01 34.17 -8.95
CA GLY A 172 13.15 34.85 -8.32
C GLY A 172 13.26 34.59 -6.81
N ILE A 173 12.54 33.59 -6.27
CA ILE A 173 12.65 33.15 -4.89
C ILE A 173 13.77 32.10 -4.83
N THR A 174 14.96 32.52 -4.43
CA THR A 174 16.18 31.68 -4.44
C THR A 174 16.88 31.62 -3.08
N THR A 175 16.30 32.24 -2.05
CA THR A 175 16.85 32.24 -0.68
C THR A 175 15.78 31.83 0.34
N ALA A 176 16.24 31.31 1.48
CA ALA A 176 15.39 30.93 2.61
C ALA A 176 14.52 32.09 3.11
N SER A 177 15.10 33.29 3.22
CA SER A 177 14.40 34.49 3.68
C SER A 177 13.30 34.92 2.71
N GLN A 178 13.58 34.92 1.39
CA GLN A 178 12.56 35.22 0.38
C GLN A 178 11.41 34.20 0.44
N TRP A 179 11.74 32.91 0.58
CA TRP A 179 10.72 31.87 0.71
C TRP A 179 9.87 32.07 1.97
N LEU A 180 10.49 32.39 3.12
CA LEU A 180 9.74 32.61 4.36
C LEU A 180 8.83 33.84 4.27
N THR A 181 9.31 34.93 3.67
CA THR A 181 8.48 36.11 3.38
C THR A 181 7.30 35.77 2.47
N HIS A 182 7.53 35.00 1.40
CA HIS A 182 6.46 34.51 0.52
C HIS A 182 5.45 33.67 1.29
N PHE A 183 5.93 32.69 2.06
CA PHE A 183 5.12 31.76 2.85
C PHE A 183 4.24 32.49 3.88
N GLN A 184 4.78 33.51 4.56
CA GLN A 184 4.09 34.26 5.60
C GLN A 184 3.24 35.43 5.08
N SER A 185 3.21 35.66 3.76
CA SER A 185 2.41 36.73 3.15
C SER A 185 0.90 36.49 3.20
N VAL A 186 0.49 35.26 3.54
CA VAL A 186 -0.92 34.87 3.73
C VAL A 186 -1.18 34.32 5.13
N ALA A 187 -2.46 34.25 5.51
CA ALA A 187 -2.88 33.70 6.79
C ALA A 187 -2.48 32.23 6.93
N SER A 188 -2.20 31.79 8.17
CA SER A 188 -1.65 30.46 8.48
C SER A 188 -2.33 29.28 7.77
N ALA A 189 -3.67 29.29 7.67
CA ALA A 189 -4.44 28.23 7.01
C ALA A 189 -4.23 28.15 5.48
N GLN A 190 -3.78 29.23 4.86
CA GLN A 190 -3.61 29.35 3.41
C GLN A 190 -2.18 29.04 2.97
N ARG A 191 -1.22 29.02 3.91
CA ARG A 191 0.22 28.92 3.58
C ARG A 191 0.61 27.61 2.88
N PRO A 192 0.12 26.42 3.28
CA PRO A 192 0.50 25.16 2.65
C PRO A 192 0.25 25.10 1.13
N PRO A 193 -0.96 25.41 0.61
CA PRO A 193 -1.19 25.48 -0.84
C PRO A 193 -0.63 26.74 -1.51
N HIS A 194 -0.39 27.84 -0.77
CA HIS A 194 0.17 29.08 -1.31
C HIS A 194 1.68 29.03 -1.58
N GLN A 195 2.42 28.22 -0.82
CA GLN A 195 3.88 28.16 -0.94
C GLN A 195 4.34 27.76 -2.35
N CYS A 196 5.51 28.28 -2.76
CA CYS A 196 6.26 27.77 -3.90
C CYS A 196 7.10 26.54 -3.50
N GLY A 197 7.37 25.66 -4.46
CA GLY A 197 8.29 24.53 -4.31
C GLY A 197 9.61 24.76 -5.03
N PHE A 198 10.69 24.17 -4.53
CA PHE A 198 12.00 24.21 -5.16
C PHE A 198 12.13 23.05 -6.14
N ASN A 199 12.38 23.34 -7.42
CA ASN A 199 12.67 22.31 -8.43
C ASN A 199 14.08 21.76 -8.23
N VAL A 200 14.23 20.45 -8.08
CA VAL A 200 15.50 19.79 -7.74
C VAL A 200 15.85 18.65 -8.68
N ARG A 201 15.21 18.64 -9.85
CA ARG A 201 15.47 17.67 -10.92
C ARG A 201 16.94 17.68 -11.33
N ALA A 202 17.49 16.50 -11.57
CA ALA A 202 18.92 16.30 -11.87
C ALA A 202 19.37 17.09 -13.11
N ALA A 203 18.47 17.32 -14.07
CA ALA A 203 18.72 18.11 -15.27
C ALA A 203 19.17 19.56 -15.00
N LEU A 204 18.93 20.09 -13.79
CA LEU A 204 19.34 21.45 -13.41
C LEU A 204 20.80 21.53 -12.89
N GLY A 205 21.48 20.40 -12.71
CA GLY A 205 22.87 20.36 -12.20
C GLY A 205 23.03 21.14 -10.89
N THR A 206 24.01 22.05 -10.82
CA THR A 206 24.28 22.90 -9.66
C THR A 206 23.05 23.65 -9.14
N ALA A 207 22.14 24.07 -10.03
CA ALA A 207 20.94 24.79 -9.61
C ALA A 207 19.98 23.90 -8.79
N ALA A 208 19.95 22.58 -9.01
CA ALA A 208 19.21 21.66 -8.16
C ALA A 208 19.81 21.55 -6.75
N ALA A 209 21.14 21.53 -6.63
CA ALA A 209 21.80 21.47 -5.32
C ALA A 209 21.52 22.73 -4.51
N ASN A 210 21.67 23.91 -5.13
CA ASN A 210 21.33 25.19 -4.52
C ASN A 210 19.87 25.20 -4.05
N ALA A 211 18.93 24.85 -4.93
CA ALA A 211 17.50 24.87 -4.63
C ALA A 211 17.10 23.89 -3.52
N PHE A 212 17.67 22.67 -3.53
CA PHE A 212 17.42 21.70 -2.47
C PHE A 212 17.98 22.22 -1.14
N TYR A 213 19.19 22.75 -1.11
CA TYR A 213 19.78 23.29 0.11
C TYR A 213 18.98 24.48 0.65
N THR A 214 18.55 25.41 -0.22
CA THR A 214 17.66 26.52 0.16
C THR A 214 16.37 26.04 0.79
N SER A 215 15.80 24.91 0.34
CA SER A 215 14.61 24.32 0.97
C SER A 215 14.85 23.87 2.42
N LEU A 216 16.06 23.40 2.74
CA LEU A 216 16.46 23.01 4.10
C LEU A 216 16.71 24.24 4.97
N GLU A 217 17.37 25.26 4.41
CA GLU A 217 17.57 26.54 5.09
C GLU A 217 16.24 27.24 5.40
N ALA A 218 15.30 27.25 4.45
CA ALA A 218 13.95 27.81 4.64
C ALA A 218 13.23 27.12 5.81
N ARG A 219 13.39 25.80 5.93
CA ARG A 219 12.82 25.03 7.03
C ARG A 219 13.47 25.35 8.37
N THR A 220 14.81 25.43 8.42
CA THR A 220 15.53 25.86 9.63
C THR A 220 15.13 27.28 10.05
N LEU A 221 15.06 28.21 9.10
CA LEU A 221 14.74 29.61 9.36
C LEU A 221 13.31 29.78 9.90
N GLY A 222 12.34 29.07 9.32
CA GLY A 222 10.94 29.14 9.72
C GLY A 222 10.56 28.23 10.90
N ASN A 223 11.52 27.62 11.59
CA ASN A 223 11.27 26.56 12.57
C ASN A 223 10.35 26.97 13.75
N SER A 224 10.32 28.26 14.10
CA SER A 224 9.42 28.80 15.12
C SER A 224 7.99 29.07 14.61
N ASP A 225 7.75 28.99 13.30
CA ASP A 225 6.43 29.20 12.71
C ASP A 225 5.51 27.99 13.02
N PRO A 226 4.29 28.22 13.53
CA PRO A 226 3.40 27.15 13.99
C PRO A 226 2.87 26.25 12.85
N VAL A 227 2.91 26.72 11.61
CA VAL A 227 2.50 25.94 10.42
C VAL A 227 3.66 25.16 9.83
N LEU A 228 4.91 25.60 10.05
CA LEU A 228 6.09 24.98 9.47
C LEU A 228 6.82 24.04 10.44
N GLY A 229 7.16 24.49 11.65
CA GLY A 229 8.02 23.75 12.58
C GLY A 229 7.48 22.35 12.92
N PRO A 230 6.23 22.21 13.37
CA PRO A 230 5.66 20.91 13.74
C PRO A 230 5.37 19.99 12.54
N ILE A 231 5.17 20.54 11.34
CA ILE A 231 4.63 19.82 10.18
C ILE A 231 5.78 19.31 9.32
N GLN A 232 5.71 18.05 8.87
CA GLN A 232 6.68 17.45 7.96
C GLN A 232 6.91 18.29 6.69
N ASN A 233 8.12 18.20 6.14
CA ASN A 233 8.38 18.67 4.78
C ASN A 233 7.83 17.68 3.75
N GLU A 234 7.87 18.07 2.49
CA GLU A 234 7.40 17.24 1.39
C GLU A 234 8.38 17.28 0.22
N VAL A 235 8.89 16.10 -0.13
CA VAL A 235 9.74 15.88 -1.31
C VAL A 235 8.94 15.04 -2.29
N ARG A 236 8.80 15.51 -3.54
CA ARG A 236 8.13 14.75 -4.59
C ARG A 236 9.15 13.92 -5.36
N VAL A 237 8.87 12.63 -5.43
CA VAL A 237 9.69 11.65 -6.12
C VAL A 237 8.89 11.14 -7.33
N ALA A 238 9.52 10.99 -8.49
CA ALA A 238 8.87 10.44 -9.68
C ALA A 238 8.31 9.05 -9.40
N THR A 239 7.21 8.70 -10.04
CA THR A 239 6.68 7.33 -10.01
C THR A 239 7.63 6.33 -10.66
N TRP A 240 7.50 5.08 -10.22
CA TRP A 240 8.19 3.92 -10.78
C TRP A 240 7.18 2.84 -11.17
N ALA A 241 7.65 1.76 -11.80
CA ALA A 241 6.80 0.64 -12.20
C ALA A 241 6.17 -0.05 -10.99
N GLN A 242 4.94 -0.55 -11.16
CA GLN A 242 4.30 -1.43 -10.18
C GLN A 242 5.17 -2.67 -9.94
N SER A 243 5.17 -3.20 -8.72
CA SER A 243 5.89 -4.40 -8.33
C SER A 243 7.43 -4.32 -8.46
N ALA A 244 8.01 -3.12 -8.53
CA ALA A 244 9.46 -2.92 -8.60
C ALA A 244 10.20 -3.08 -7.25
N GLY A 245 9.56 -3.65 -6.23
CA GLY A 245 10.05 -3.68 -4.85
C GLY A 245 11.49 -4.19 -4.71
N ARG A 246 11.85 -5.24 -5.46
CA ARG A 246 13.19 -5.84 -5.43
C ARG A 246 14.28 -4.89 -5.94
N ASP A 247 13.95 -3.98 -6.85
CA ASP A 247 14.90 -3.09 -7.51
C ASP A 247 14.93 -1.69 -6.88
N LEU A 248 13.95 -1.35 -6.03
CA LEU A 248 13.93 -0.07 -5.34
C LEU A 248 15.04 0.04 -4.30
N PRO A 249 15.53 1.26 -4.00
CA PRO A 249 16.63 1.50 -3.09
C PRO A 249 16.13 1.50 -1.64
N ILE A 250 15.19 0.62 -1.27
CA ILE A 250 14.68 0.52 0.10
C ILE A 250 15.76 -0.16 0.96
N GLU A 251 16.20 0.50 2.03
CA GLU A 251 17.19 -0.05 2.96
C GLU A 251 16.61 -0.46 4.31
N ALA A 252 15.47 0.11 4.69
CA ALA A 252 14.86 -0.15 5.98
C ALA A 252 13.34 0.07 5.95
N LEU A 253 12.68 -0.60 6.86
CA LEU A 253 11.34 -0.27 7.32
C LEU A 253 11.48 0.55 8.58
N PHE A 254 10.52 1.42 8.86
CA PHE A 254 10.51 2.14 10.13
C PHE A 254 9.16 2.09 10.81
N TYR A 255 9.17 2.33 12.12
CA TYR A 255 7.97 2.61 12.88
C TYR A 255 8.21 3.70 13.94
N THR A 256 7.14 4.39 14.30
CA THR A 256 7.00 5.25 15.48
C THR A 256 5.96 4.61 16.42
N PRO A 257 5.72 5.12 17.65
CA PRO A 257 4.82 4.47 18.61
C PRO A 257 3.48 4.04 18.00
N GLY A 258 3.13 2.76 18.20
CA GLY A 258 1.92 2.12 17.65
C GLY A 258 2.06 1.53 16.23
N GLY A 259 3.17 1.78 15.53
CA GLY A 259 3.36 1.32 14.14
C GLY A 259 4.10 0.01 13.95
N LEU A 260 4.64 -0.58 15.02
CA LEU A 260 5.43 -1.82 14.94
C LEU A 260 4.69 -2.97 14.24
N PRO A 261 3.39 -3.24 14.51
CA PRO A 261 2.67 -4.31 13.81
C PRO A 261 2.63 -4.10 12.28
N GLY A 262 2.48 -2.84 11.84
CA GLY A 262 2.49 -2.47 10.41
C GLY A 262 3.86 -2.68 9.78
N ALA A 263 4.94 -2.28 10.46
CA ALA A 263 6.31 -2.51 9.97
C ALA A 263 6.67 -4.00 9.92
N GLN A 264 6.21 -4.80 10.89
CA GLN A 264 6.39 -6.25 10.89
C GLN A 264 5.65 -6.93 9.74
N GLN A 265 4.45 -6.42 9.39
CA GLN A 265 3.73 -6.88 8.22
C GLN A 265 4.49 -6.56 6.93
N TYR A 266 5.00 -5.33 6.80
CA TYR A 266 5.84 -4.93 5.66
C TYR A 266 7.09 -5.79 5.52
N GLN A 267 7.74 -6.17 6.61
CA GLN A 267 8.93 -7.02 6.55
C GLN A 267 8.63 -8.39 5.98
N ARG A 268 7.51 -9.02 6.40
CA ARG A 268 7.07 -10.31 5.88
C ARG A 268 6.67 -10.22 4.42
N ASP A 269 5.85 -9.24 4.06
CA ASP A 269 5.33 -9.08 2.69
C ASP A 269 6.45 -8.76 1.71
N PHE A 270 7.34 -7.83 2.05
CA PHE A 270 8.47 -7.48 1.18
C PHE A 270 9.39 -8.68 0.95
N TYR A 271 9.72 -9.44 2.01
CA TYR A 271 10.55 -10.64 1.84
C TYR A 271 9.85 -11.71 1.02
N ALA A 272 8.56 -11.95 1.24
CA ALA A 272 7.82 -12.97 0.50
C ALA A 272 7.73 -12.67 -1.00
N GLU A 273 7.77 -11.40 -1.39
CA GLU A 273 7.72 -10.97 -2.79
C GLU A 273 9.09 -10.80 -3.45
N THR A 274 10.13 -10.46 -2.66
CA THR A 274 11.43 -10.03 -3.23
C THR A 274 12.61 -10.88 -2.81
N GLU A 275 12.45 -11.73 -1.78
CA GLU A 275 13.51 -12.45 -1.06
C GLU A 275 14.55 -11.52 -0.41
N ARG A 276 14.32 -10.22 -0.39
CA ARG A 276 15.19 -9.24 0.29
C ARG A 276 14.66 -9.00 1.71
N TRP A 277 15.52 -9.20 2.70
CA TRP A 277 15.19 -8.86 4.08
C TRP A 277 15.53 -7.39 4.36
N LEU A 278 14.60 -6.66 4.98
CA LEU A 278 14.79 -5.28 5.38
C LEU A 278 14.74 -5.18 6.91
N PRO A 279 15.70 -4.52 7.58
CA PRO A 279 15.61 -4.27 9.01
C PRO A 279 14.47 -3.29 9.33
N ILE A 280 13.78 -3.53 10.43
CA ILE A 280 12.84 -2.60 11.06
C ILE A 280 13.62 -1.71 12.02
N ILE A 281 13.51 -0.40 11.83
CA ILE A 281 14.17 0.65 12.62
C ILE A 281 13.11 1.42 13.41
N ALA A 282 13.31 1.55 14.71
CA ALA A 282 12.50 2.45 15.53
C ALA A 282 12.93 3.89 15.27
N LEU A 283 12.04 4.68 14.67
CA LEU A 283 12.22 6.10 14.45
C LEU A 283 11.56 6.88 15.59
N THR A 284 12.36 7.60 16.36
CA THR A 284 11.84 8.58 17.32
C THR A 284 11.94 9.96 16.69
N LEU A 285 10.79 10.59 16.40
CA LEU A 285 10.77 12.00 16.03
C LEU A 285 10.97 12.87 17.28
N PRO A 286 11.61 14.03 17.14
CA PRO A 286 11.81 14.91 18.29
C PRO A 286 10.47 15.51 18.75
N THR A 287 10.31 15.71 20.06
CA THR A 287 9.09 16.31 20.64
C THR A 287 9.03 17.83 20.46
N THR A 288 10.19 18.45 20.29
CA THR A 288 10.37 19.86 19.92
C THR A 288 11.42 19.93 18.83
N THR A 289 11.44 21.00 18.06
CA THR A 289 12.41 21.15 16.97
C THR A 289 13.82 21.49 17.44
N ALA A 290 14.06 21.55 18.76
CA ALA A 290 15.39 21.58 19.36
C ALA A 290 15.98 20.18 19.57
N GLY A 291 15.14 19.16 19.76
CA GLY A 291 15.58 17.77 19.94
C GLY A 291 16.01 17.11 18.63
N ASP A 292 16.70 15.98 18.71
CA ASP A 292 17.11 15.19 17.54
C ASP A 292 16.19 14.00 17.31
N ALA A 293 16.14 13.54 16.06
CA ALA A 293 15.53 12.26 15.74
C ALA A 293 16.51 11.12 16.02
N THR A 294 16.00 9.97 16.49
CA THR A 294 16.83 8.77 16.71
C THR A 294 16.40 7.62 15.83
N PHE A 295 17.36 6.75 15.49
CA PHE A 295 17.19 5.56 14.69
C PHE A 295 17.75 4.39 15.47
N ASP A 296 16.88 3.57 16.05
CA ASP A 296 17.28 2.47 16.91
C ASP A 296 16.94 1.13 16.26
N TYR A 297 17.93 0.25 16.18
CA TYR A 297 17.70 -1.15 15.80
C TYR A 297 17.47 -1.99 17.06
N ARG A 298 16.41 -2.81 17.05
CA ARG A 298 16.14 -3.80 18.11
C ARG A 298 15.82 -5.14 17.46
N SER A 299 16.55 -6.16 17.89
CA SER A 299 16.35 -7.54 17.40
C SER A 299 14.92 -8.03 17.68
N ALA A 300 14.35 -7.66 18.83
CA ALA A 300 12.98 -8.01 19.23
C ALA A 300 11.87 -7.33 18.39
N ASP A 301 12.19 -6.26 17.66
CA ASP A 301 11.20 -5.58 16.81
C ASP A 301 11.03 -6.30 15.46
N GLN A 302 11.98 -7.14 15.06
CA GLN A 302 11.94 -7.85 13.80
C GLN A 302 10.82 -8.91 13.80
N ALA A 303 10.07 -9.02 12.71
CA ALA A 303 9.03 -10.03 12.54
C ALA A 303 9.61 -11.44 12.39
N PHE A 304 10.79 -11.54 11.78
CA PHE A 304 11.52 -12.78 11.57
C PHE A 304 12.96 -12.48 11.10
N PHE A 305 13.79 -13.52 11.11
CA PHE A 305 15.13 -13.50 10.53
C PHE A 305 15.21 -14.51 9.38
N PRO A 306 15.91 -14.21 8.28
CA PRO A 306 16.17 -15.18 7.21
C PRO A 306 16.87 -16.42 7.79
N GLY A 307 16.44 -17.61 7.37
CA GLY A 307 16.91 -18.88 7.93
C GLY A 307 16.44 -19.17 9.37
N GLY A 308 15.68 -18.26 9.99
CA GLY A 308 15.06 -18.46 11.31
C GLY A 308 13.84 -19.38 11.25
N PRO A 309 13.16 -19.59 12.40
CA PRO A 309 11.96 -20.44 12.47
C PRO A 309 10.80 -19.87 11.65
N LEU A 310 9.81 -20.73 11.38
CA LEU A 310 8.57 -20.35 10.70
C LEU A 310 7.87 -19.21 11.45
N SER A 311 7.63 -18.10 10.74
CA SER A 311 6.99 -16.89 11.25
C SER A 311 5.80 -16.49 10.38
N ILE A 312 4.73 -16.08 11.05
CA ILE A 312 3.50 -15.54 10.45
C ILE A 312 2.85 -14.61 11.47
N ASP A 313 2.08 -13.62 11.00
CA ASP A 313 1.24 -12.82 11.89
C ASP A 313 0.19 -13.69 12.61
N ARG A 314 0.30 -13.74 13.94
CA ARG A 314 -0.57 -14.55 14.81
C ARG A 314 -1.76 -13.77 15.39
N THR A 315 -1.84 -12.46 15.16
CA THR A 315 -2.98 -11.64 15.62
C THR A 315 -4.28 -12.13 14.99
N PRO A 316 -5.46 -11.96 15.60
CA PRO A 316 -6.72 -12.30 14.92
C PRO A 316 -6.85 -11.57 13.58
N LEU A 317 -7.18 -12.30 12.51
CA LEU A 317 -7.41 -11.77 11.18
C LEU A 317 -8.88 -11.40 11.02
N ALA A 318 -9.19 -10.11 10.95
CA ALA A 318 -10.53 -9.66 10.59
C ALA A 318 -10.77 -9.89 9.09
N VAL A 319 -11.90 -10.53 8.77
CA VAL A 319 -12.41 -10.72 7.41
C VAL A 319 -13.83 -10.18 7.39
N ASP A 320 -13.93 -8.85 7.27
CA ASP A 320 -15.13 -8.05 7.54
C ASP A 320 -15.57 -7.20 6.34
N GLY A 321 -15.02 -7.47 5.15
CA GLY A 321 -15.52 -6.91 3.91
C GLY A 321 -16.96 -7.31 3.63
N PHE A 322 -17.77 -6.36 3.16
CA PHE A 322 -19.19 -6.60 2.87
C PHE A 322 -19.34 -7.57 1.69
N ARG A 323 -19.74 -8.81 1.97
CA ARG A 323 -19.93 -9.86 0.96
C ARG A 323 -21.37 -10.36 0.95
N ILE A 324 -22.04 -10.18 -0.18
CA ILE A 324 -23.36 -10.76 -0.43
C ILE A 324 -23.22 -12.05 -1.24
N PHE A 325 -23.79 -13.14 -0.74
CA PHE A 325 -23.92 -14.43 -1.40
C PHE A 325 -25.29 -14.58 -2.06
N ALA A 326 -25.29 -14.92 -3.34
CA ALA A 326 -26.46 -15.24 -4.13
C ALA A 326 -26.15 -16.44 -5.03
N SER A 327 -27.15 -17.25 -5.33
CA SER A 327 -27.02 -18.38 -6.27
C SER A 327 -27.06 -17.92 -7.73
N TRP A 328 -26.34 -16.84 -8.05
CA TRP A 328 -26.32 -16.20 -9.37
C TRP A 328 -24.96 -16.40 -10.03
N PRO A 329 -24.87 -16.33 -11.38
CA PRO A 329 -23.59 -16.40 -12.07
C PRO A 329 -22.66 -15.27 -11.58
N ALA A 330 -21.49 -15.65 -11.06
CA ALA A 330 -20.51 -14.70 -10.55
C ALA A 330 -19.67 -14.10 -11.70
N THR A 331 -19.25 -12.85 -11.56
CA THR A 331 -18.31 -12.19 -12.48
C THR A 331 -16.86 -12.67 -12.28
N GLY A 332 -16.57 -13.25 -11.12
CA GLY A 332 -15.21 -13.51 -10.64
C GLY A 332 -14.58 -12.35 -9.88
N ALA A 333 -15.28 -11.21 -9.74
CA ALA A 333 -14.81 -10.10 -8.93
C ALA A 333 -14.85 -10.42 -7.42
N ASP A 334 -14.01 -9.72 -6.68
CA ASP A 334 -13.87 -9.87 -5.24
C ASP A 334 -14.63 -8.79 -4.47
N ALA A 335 -15.09 -9.15 -3.27
CA ALA A 335 -15.59 -8.19 -2.29
C ALA A 335 -14.40 -7.63 -1.49
N PRO A 336 -14.08 -6.33 -1.59
CA PRO A 336 -12.98 -5.73 -0.85
C PRO A 336 -13.10 -6.00 0.65
N GLY A 337 -11.99 -6.40 1.29
CA GLY A 337 -11.94 -6.76 2.72
C GLY A 337 -12.47 -8.16 3.07
N ASN A 338 -13.10 -8.89 2.14
CA ASN A 338 -13.55 -10.29 2.39
C ASN A 338 -12.49 -11.32 1.98
N LYS A 339 -11.42 -10.87 1.34
CA LYS A 339 -10.22 -11.65 1.04
C LYS A 339 -9.00 -10.95 1.62
N VAL A 340 -8.26 -11.64 2.47
CA VAL A 340 -7.06 -11.09 3.09
C VAL A 340 -5.94 -12.13 3.08
N THR A 341 -4.75 -11.73 2.63
CA THR A 341 -3.60 -12.63 2.53
C THR A 341 -2.69 -12.46 3.73
N ARG A 342 -2.26 -13.58 4.33
CA ARG A 342 -1.17 -13.62 5.30
C ARG A 342 -0.10 -14.59 4.82
N ARG A 343 1.09 -14.06 4.58
CA ARG A 343 2.22 -14.83 4.09
C ARG A 343 3.14 -15.23 5.25
N ALA A 344 3.47 -16.50 5.29
CA ALA A 344 4.51 -17.05 6.15
C ALA A 344 5.90 -16.81 5.54
N VAL A 345 6.88 -16.69 6.42
CA VAL A 345 8.31 -16.51 6.12
C VAL A 345 9.14 -17.29 7.14
N GLY A 346 10.44 -17.47 6.90
CA GLY A 346 11.28 -18.34 7.74
C GLY A 346 10.91 -19.81 7.61
N GLY A 347 11.49 -20.69 8.44
CA GLY A 347 11.32 -22.13 8.30
C GLY A 347 11.83 -22.65 6.96
N THR A 348 11.33 -23.81 6.53
CA THR A 348 11.70 -24.45 5.26
C THR A 348 10.51 -24.50 4.30
N PRO A 349 10.44 -23.64 3.26
CA PRO A 349 9.44 -23.76 2.19
C PRO A 349 9.50 -25.13 1.49
N PRO A 350 8.40 -25.63 0.90
CA PRO A 350 7.11 -24.96 0.72
C PRO A 350 6.25 -24.94 1.98
N TYR A 351 5.34 -23.96 2.07
CA TYR A 351 4.36 -23.87 3.16
C TYR A 351 3.02 -24.51 2.79
N ARG A 352 2.33 -25.05 3.78
CA ARG A 352 0.97 -25.60 3.64
C ARG A 352 0.01 -24.94 4.61
N TYR A 353 -1.04 -24.33 4.06
CA TYR A 353 -2.13 -23.70 4.81
C TYR A 353 -3.35 -24.61 4.90
N THR A 354 -4.04 -24.58 6.04
CA THR A 354 -5.30 -25.28 6.27
C THR A 354 -6.24 -24.45 7.14
N SER A 355 -7.55 -24.64 6.97
CA SER A 355 -8.58 -24.03 7.82
C SER A 355 -9.25 -25.11 8.66
N SER A 356 -9.50 -24.83 9.94
CA SER A 356 -10.25 -25.72 10.83
C SER A 356 -11.73 -25.81 10.48
N ASN A 357 -12.28 -24.82 9.76
CA ASN A 357 -13.68 -24.80 9.33
C ASN A 357 -13.85 -24.03 8.02
N THR A 358 -13.86 -24.77 6.90
CA THR A 358 -14.01 -24.21 5.55
C THR A 358 -15.41 -23.65 5.26
N GLN A 359 -16.42 -23.97 6.08
CA GLN A 359 -17.73 -23.34 5.99
C GLN A 359 -17.73 -21.90 6.51
N VAL A 360 -16.78 -21.55 7.39
CA VAL A 360 -16.59 -20.19 7.92
C VAL A 360 -15.56 -19.43 7.09
N ALA A 361 -14.36 -19.99 6.91
CA ALA A 361 -13.30 -19.36 6.15
C ALA A 361 -12.45 -20.41 5.41
N THR A 362 -12.15 -20.13 4.15
CA THR A 362 -11.23 -20.95 3.33
C THR A 362 -9.87 -20.27 3.24
N VAL A 363 -8.81 -21.04 2.96
CA VAL A 363 -7.46 -20.51 2.76
C VAL A 363 -6.79 -21.17 1.56
N THR A 364 -6.12 -20.38 0.72
CA THR A 364 -5.34 -20.88 -0.42
C THR A 364 -3.94 -21.31 0.00
N ALA A 365 -3.20 -22.00 -0.89
CA ALA A 365 -1.78 -22.32 -0.67
C ALA A 365 -0.89 -21.07 -0.53
N SER A 366 -1.31 -19.91 -1.05
CA SER A 366 -0.61 -18.63 -0.91
C SER A 366 -0.96 -17.87 0.38
N GLY A 367 -1.81 -18.45 1.25
CA GLY A 367 -2.23 -17.82 2.50
C GLY A 367 -3.35 -16.79 2.35
N GLN A 368 -4.05 -16.76 1.22
CA GLN A 368 -5.23 -15.91 1.04
C GLN A 368 -6.44 -16.53 1.73
N VAL A 369 -6.94 -15.87 2.77
CA VAL A 369 -8.13 -16.26 3.52
C VAL A 369 -9.36 -15.59 2.91
N THR A 370 -10.40 -16.37 2.63
CA THR A 370 -11.70 -15.88 2.14
C THR A 370 -12.80 -16.17 3.16
N GLY A 371 -13.53 -15.14 3.56
CA GLY A 371 -14.68 -15.25 4.46
C GLY A 371 -15.90 -15.82 3.73
N ILE A 372 -16.56 -16.81 4.34
CA ILE A 372 -17.73 -17.50 3.81
C ILE A 372 -18.95 -17.25 4.70
N ARG A 373 -18.88 -17.65 5.96
CA ARG A 373 -19.98 -17.54 6.93
C ARG A 373 -19.51 -16.85 8.20
N ARG A 374 -20.38 -16.11 8.87
CA ARG A 374 -20.03 -15.48 10.15
C ARG A 374 -19.57 -16.52 11.17
N GLY A 375 -18.50 -16.20 11.88
CA GLY A 375 -17.91 -17.07 12.88
C GLY A 375 -16.41 -16.95 12.95
N SER A 376 -15.75 -18.00 13.44
CA SER A 376 -14.29 -18.06 13.51
C SER A 376 -13.76 -19.41 13.04
N ALA A 377 -12.61 -19.39 12.38
CA ALA A 377 -11.85 -20.57 11.99
C ALA A 377 -10.38 -20.37 12.35
N VAL A 378 -9.69 -21.43 12.77
CA VAL A 378 -8.25 -21.41 12.99
C VAL A 378 -7.58 -21.75 11.68
N ILE A 379 -6.71 -20.85 11.20
CA ILE A 379 -5.84 -21.09 10.07
C ILE A 379 -4.51 -21.61 10.61
N THR A 380 -4.05 -22.74 10.07
CA THR A 380 -2.76 -23.35 10.41
C THR A 380 -1.85 -23.29 9.19
N VAL A 381 -0.64 -22.77 9.37
CA VAL A 381 0.45 -22.86 8.40
C VAL A 381 1.53 -23.79 8.93
N SER A 382 2.04 -24.67 8.07
CA SER A 382 3.14 -25.60 8.34
C SER A 382 4.22 -25.45 7.29
N ASP A 383 5.47 -25.67 7.66
CA ASP A 383 6.60 -25.74 6.73
C ASP A 383 6.94 -27.20 6.36
N SER A 384 7.97 -27.39 5.54
CA SER A 384 8.41 -28.73 5.08
C SER A 384 9.62 -29.27 5.85
N SER A 385 10.03 -28.61 6.94
CA SER A 385 11.19 -29.01 7.73
C SER A 385 10.96 -30.34 8.46
N THR A 386 12.03 -30.99 8.91
CA THR A 386 11.95 -32.21 9.74
C THR A 386 12.73 -31.97 11.04
N PRO A 387 12.07 -31.86 12.20
CA PRO A 387 10.62 -31.93 12.43
C PRO A 387 9.87 -30.71 11.86
N VAL A 388 8.62 -30.91 11.41
CA VAL A 388 7.76 -29.87 10.83
C VAL A 388 7.49 -28.77 11.85
N GLN A 389 7.64 -27.51 11.43
CA GLN A 389 7.20 -26.35 12.21
C GLN A 389 5.79 -25.96 11.82
N SER A 390 5.03 -25.41 12.77
CA SER A 390 3.67 -24.94 12.53
C SER A 390 3.34 -23.69 13.34
N ALA A 391 2.50 -22.84 12.77
CA ALA A 391 1.97 -21.64 13.42
C ALA A 391 0.48 -21.46 13.06
N THR A 392 -0.26 -20.77 13.93
CA THR A 392 -1.71 -20.61 13.79
C THR A 392 -2.15 -19.18 14.04
N TYR A 393 -3.27 -18.80 13.44
CA TYR A 393 -4.02 -17.58 13.76
C TYR A 393 -5.53 -17.79 13.56
N THR A 394 -6.34 -16.98 14.22
CA THR A 394 -7.81 -17.04 14.08
C THR A 394 -8.25 -16.10 12.95
N ALA A 395 -9.03 -16.60 12.00
CA ALA A 395 -9.81 -15.79 11.07
C ALA A 395 -11.20 -15.53 11.65
N GLN A 396 -11.59 -14.25 11.75
CA GLN A 396 -12.87 -13.79 12.27
C GLN A 396 -13.70 -13.20 11.14
N VAL A 397 -14.79 -13.87 10.79
CA VAL A 397 -15.68 -13.48 9.69
C VAL A 397 -16.94 -12.87 10.28
N SER A 398 -17.31 -11.65 9.85
CA SER A 398 -18.43 -10.91 10.47
C SER A 398 -19.42 -10.27 9.48
N ASN A 399 -19.00 -9.95 8.25
CA ASN A 399 -19.78 -9.12 7.31
C ASN A 399 -20.26 -9.88 6.06
N THR A 400 -20.68 -11.13 6.26
CA THR A 400 -21.25 -11.99 5.22
C THR A 400 -22.78 -12.00 5.30
N TRP A 401 -23.41 -12.00 4.13
CA TRP A 401 -24.85 -11.81 3.96
C TRP A 401 -25.40 -12.73 2.87
N LEU A 402 -26.58 -13.32 3.08
CA LEU A 402 -27.35 -13.99 2.03
C LEU A 402 -28.31 -12.99 1.38
N LEU A 403 -28.32 -12.94 0.06
CA LEU A 403 -29.34 -12.19 -0.68
C LEU A 403 -30.68 -12.92 -0.62
N GLY A 404 -31.71 -12.19 -0.21
CA GLY A 404 -33.10 -12.58 -0.31
C GLY A 404 -33.86 -11.70 -1.29
N VAL A 405 -34.84 -12.30 -1.96
CA VAL A 405 -35.74 -11.63 -2.90
C VAL A 405 -37.16 -11.82 -2.39
N VAL A 406 -37.86 -10.72 -2.13
CA VAL A 406 -39.30 -10.79 -1.88
C VAL A 406 -40.00 -10.85 -3.24
N VAL A 407 -40.73 -11.92 -3.47
CA VAL A 407 -41.68 -12.03 -4.58
C VAL A 407 -43.11 -11.82 -4.07
N PRO A 408 -44.05 -11.33 -4.89
CA PRO A 408 -45.44 -11.15 -4.48
C PRO A 408 -46.04 -12.43 -3.90
N GLY A 409 -46.72 -12.33 -2.76
CA GLY A 409 -47.30 -13.47 -2.05
C GLY A 409 -46.37 -14.18 -1.06
N THR A 410 -45.09 -13.80 -0.94
CA THR A 410 -44.16 -14.40 0.04
C THR A 410 -44.55 -14.09 1.49
N PHE A 411 -45.10 -12.89 1.74
CA PHE A 411 -45.52 -12.42 3.06
C PHE A 411 -46.97 -11.96 3.02
N THR A 412 -47.69 -12.14 4.13
CA THR A 412 -49.10 -11.75 4.27
C THR A 412 -49.30 -10.22 4.26
N SER A 413 -48.26 -9.44 4.60
CA SER A 413 -48.25 -7.98 4.49
C SER A 413 -46.81 -7.43 4.52
N LEU A 414 -46.65 -6.17 4.11
CA LEU A 414 -45.38 -5.43 4.25
C LEU A 414 -44.93 -5.33 5.72
N ALA A 415 -45.89 -5.14 6.64
CA ALA A 415 -45.62 -5.08 8.07
C ALA A 415 -45.06 -6.41 8.59
N ALA A 416 -45.65 -7.53 8.16
CA ALA A 416 -45.18 -8.87 8.51
C ALA A 416 -43.76 -9.14 7.97
N PHE A 417 -43.49 -8.74 6.72
CA PHE A 417 -42.14 -8.81 6.14
C PHE A 417 -41.12 -8.02 6.97
N HIS A 418 -41.37 -6.75 7.23
CA HIS A 418 -40.45 -5.92 8.01
C HIS A 418 -40.27 -6.43 9.45
N GLN A 419 -41.32 -7.00 10.06
CA GLN A 419 -41.23 -7.62 11.38
C GLN A 419 -40.30 -8.84 11.35
N TRP A 420 -40.54 -9.77 10.43
CA TRP A 420 -39.69 -10.95 10.26
C TRP A 420 -38.24 -10.57 9.92
N LEU A 421 -38.04 -9.61 9.02
CA LEU A 421 -36.70 -9.19 8.60
C LEU A 421 -35.88 -8.68 9.80
N ARG A 422 -36.51 -7.96 10.73
CA ARG A 422 -35.88 -7.53 11.98
C ARG A 422 -35.56 -8.70 12.91
N THR A 423 -36.44 -9.71 13.03
CA THR A 423 -36.18 -10.86 13.92
C THR A 423 -34.99 -11.71 13.47
N VAL A 424 -34.71 -11.73 12.17
CA VAL A 424 -33.54 -12.43 11.61
C VAL A 424 -32.30 -11.53 11.46
N GLY A 425 -32.37 -10.27 11.91
CA GLY A 425 -31.27 -9.31 11.83
C GLY A 425 -30.92 -8.86 10.40
N GLY A 426 -31.87 -8.96 9.47
CA GLY A 426 -31.71 -8.54 8.08
C GLY A 426 -32.14 -7.10 7.82
N TYR A 427 -31.91 -6.63 6.60
CA TYR A 427 -32.33 -5.31 6.12
C TYR A 427 -32.48 -5.26 4.60
N LEU A 428 -33.20 -4.26 4.10
CA LEU A 428 -33.29 -3.97 2.67
C LEU A 428 -31.99 -3.33 2.18
N ILE A 429 -31.41 -3.82 1.09
CA ILE A 429 -30.15 -3.27 0.59
C ILE A 429 -30.35 -1.88 -0.01
N ASN A 430 -29.40 -0.98 0.17
CA ASN A 430 -29.41 0.38 -0.39
C ASN A 430 -28.85 0.40 -1.83
N SER A 431 -29.00 1.52 -2.56
CA SER A 431 -28.40 1.62 -3.90
C SER A 431 -26.90 1.91 -3.86
N SER A 432 -26.45 2.61 -2.81
CA SER A 432 -25.09 3.11 -2.67
C SER A 432 -24.22 2.11 -1.89
N GLY A 433 -23.24 1.51 -2.59
CA GLY A 433 -22.34 0.52 -2.01
C GLY A 433 -22.90 -0.91 -2.01
N GLN A 434 -24.10 -1.18 -1.49
CA GLN A 434 -24.60 -2.57 -1.35
C GLN A 434 -25.14 -3.13 -2.67
N PHE A 435 -25.98 -2.37 -3.38
CA PHE A 435 -26.41 -2.78 -4.72
C PHE A 435 -25.25 -2.78 -5.71
N GLN A 436 -24.37 -1.77 -5.66
CA GLN A 436 -23.13 -1.74 -6.46
C GLN A 436 -22.25 -2.97 -6.21
N MET A 437 -22.21 -3.48 -4.97
CA MET A 437 -21.53 -4.72 -4.65
C MET A 437 -22.15 -5.91 -5.39
N LEU A 438 -23.49 -6.01 -5.49
CA LEU A 438 -24.13 -7.03 -6.32
C LEU A 438 -23.72 -6.91 -7.81
N GLU A 439 -23.70 -5.70 -8.34
CA GLU A 439 -23.31 -5.44 -9.74
C GLU A 439 -21.85 -5.80 -10.02
N ASN A 440 -20.98 -5.61 -9.03
CA ASN A 440 -19.59 -6.02 -9.13
C ASN A 440 -19.46 -7.55 -9.10
N LEU A 441 -20.18 -8.22 -8.20
CA LEU A 441 -20.00 -9.65 -7.90
C LEU A 441 -20.73 -10.59 -8.86
N TYR A 442 -21.83 -10.16 -9.49
CA TYR A 442 -22.71 -11.03 -10.26
C TYR A 442 -22.99 -10.48 -11.67
N VAL A 443 -23.08 -11.39 -12.63
CA VAL A 443 -23.33 -11.07 -14.04
C VAL A 443 -24.74 -10.51 -14.20
N ARG A 444 -24.85 -9.40 -14.95
CA ARG A 444 -26.13 -8.80 -15.35
C ARG A 444 -26.57 -9.30 -16.74
N PRO A 445 -27.88 -9.41 -17.01
CA PRO A 445 -29.01 -9.12 -16.11
C PRO A 445 -29.08 -10.12 -14.96
N PHE A 446 -29.46 -9.66 -13.76
CA PHE A 446 -29.60 -10.56 -12.62
C PHE A 446 -30.74 -11.54 -12.88
N PRO A 447 -30.61 -12.82 -12.49
CA PRO A 447 -31.63 -13.85 -12.72
C PRO A 447 -32.77 -13.70 -11.69
N LEU A 448 -33.43 -12.55 -11.72
CA LEU A 448 -34.60 -12.21 -10.93
C LEU A 448 -35.87 -12.48 -11.75
N PRO A 449 -36.99 -12.87 -11.11
CA PRO A 449 -38.29 -12.84 -11.76
C PRO A 449 -38.60 -11.45 -12.32
N ARG A 450 -39.37 -11.38 -13.41
CA ARG A 450 -39.83 -10.10 -13.95
C ARG A 450 -40.60 -9.32 -12.88
N GLY A 451 -40.21 -8.08 -12.66
CA GLY A 451 -40.83 -7.22 -11.66
C GLY A 451 -39.94 -6.06 -11.25
N ARG A 452 -40.40 -5.35 -10.22
CA ARG A 452 -39.72 -4.19 -9.63
C ARG A 452 -39.47 -4.45 -8.14
N TYR A 453 -38.25 -4.18 -7.68
CA TYR A 453 -37.81 -4.57 -6.35
C TYR A 453 -37.30 -3.37 -5.55
N TRP A 454 -37.96 -3.03 -4.46
CA TRP A 454 -37.56 -1.96 -3.55
C TRP A 454 -36.16 -2.17 -2.95
N LEU A 455 -35.46 -1.05 -2.78
CA LEU A 455 -34.22 -0.89 -2.03
C LEU A 455 -34.46 -0.06 -0.74
N GLY A 456 -33.60 -0.24 0.26
CA GLY A 456 -33.78 0.25 1.63
C GLY A 456 -33.30 1.68 1.91
N GLU A 457 -33.49 2.63 1.00
CA GLU A 457 -33.05 4.01 1.20
C GLU A 457 -34.04 5.05 0.66
N HIS A 458 -33.98 6.24 1.24
CA HIS A 458 -34.71 7.44 0.79
C HIS A 458 -33.71 8.48 0.29
N GLY A 459 -33.92 9.03 -0.91
CA GLY A 459 -33.07 10.12 -1.43
C GLY A 459 -31.64 9.71 -1.82
N GLY A 460 -31.41 8.45 -2.21
CA GLY A 460 -30.11 7.93 -2.70
C GLY A 460 -29.76 8.41 -4.11
N VAL A 461 -29.75 7.51 -5.10
CA VAL A 461 -29.69 7.91 -6.53
C VAL A 461 -30.94 8.70 -6.98
N CYS A 462 -31.97 8.72 -6.14
CA CYS A 462 -33.24 9.38 -6.38
C CYS A 462 -33.34 10.72 -5.62
N PRO A 463 -34.13 11.69 -6.13
CA PRO A 463 -34.41 12.92 -5.39
C PRO A 463 -35.04 12.67 -4.03
N ALA A 464 -34.91 13.64 -3.12
CA ALA A 464 -35.63 13.62 -1.85
C ALA A 464 -37.14 13.44 -2.07
N GLY A 465 -37.78 12.58 -1.28
CA GLY A 465 -39.18 12.20 -1.44
C GLY A 465 -39.40 10.89 -2.20
N TYR A 466 -38.38 10.37 -2.88
CA TYR A 466 -38.44 9.14 -3.67
C TYR A 466 -37.64 8.00 -3.03
N TYR A 467 -38.08 6.78 -3.31
CA TYR A 467 -37.42 5.53 -2.98
C TYR A 467 -36.80 4.91 -4.23
N THR A 468 -35.66 4.25 -4.04
CA THR A 468 -34.98 3.53 -5.12
C THR A 468 -35.56 2.11 -5.27
N TYR A 469 -35.75 1.66 -6.51
CA TYR A 469 -36.05 0.27 -6.83
C TYR A 469 -35.22 -0.24 -8.02
N TYR A 470 -35.04 -1.55 -8.11
CA TYR A 470 -34.44 -2.21 -9.28
C TYR A 470 -35.51 -2.72 -10.24
N HIS A 471 -35.38 -2.39 -11.52
CA HIS A 471 -36.34 -2.74 -12.56
C HIS A 471 -35.87 -3.94 -13.39
N ALA A 472 -36.16 -5.15 -12.92
CA ALA A 472 -35.70 -6.40 -13.54
C ALA A 472 -36.46 -6.79 -14.82
N GLU A 473 -37.55 -6.08 -15.17
CA GLU A 473 -38.36 -6.39 -16.35
C GLU A 473 -37.86 -5.69 -17.62
N ASN A 474 -37.60 -4.38 -17.57
CA ASN A 474 -37.29 -3.60 -18.78
C ASN A 474 -35.87 -3.05 -18.80
N THR A 475 -35.49 -2.22 -17.82
CA THR A 475 -34.25 -1.42 -17.92
C THR A 475 -33.04 -2.12 -17.32
N GLN A 476 -33.23 -3.16 -16.50
CA GLN A 476 -32.15 -3.82 -15.74
C GLN A 476 -31.32 -2.81 -14.93
N ALA A 477 -31.97 -1.74 -14.48
CA ALA A 477 -31.33 -0.60 -13.84
C ALA A 477 -32.15 -0.10 -12.63
N LEU A 478 -31.51 0.76 -11.85
CA LEU A 478 -32.14 1.48 -10.76
C LEU A 478 -33.09 2.56 -11.29
N ALA A 479 -34.20 2.76 -10.60
CA ALA A 479 -35.20 3.78 -10.90
C ALA A 479 -35.88 4.28 -9.61
N CYS A 480 -36.65 5.35 -9.75
CA CYS A 480 -37.26 6.07 -8.63
C CYS A 480 -38.78 5.94 -8.66
N ALA A 481 -39.38 5.76 -7.49
CA ALA A 481 -40.82 5.77 -7.32
C ALA A 481 -41.21 6.42 -5.99
N LEU A 482 -42.46 6.88 -5.90
CA LEU A 482 -43.01 7.41 -4.66
C LEU A 482 -43.17 6.28 -3.63
N PRO A 483 -43.14 6.61 -2.32
CA PRO A 483 -43.38 5.62 -1.27
C PRO A 483 -44.76 4.97 -1.47
N GLY A 484 -44.81 3.63 -1.45
CA GLY A 484 -46.06 2.88 -1.62
C GLY A 484 -46.54 2.73 -3.07
N GLU A 485 -45.71 3.06 -4.06
CA GLU A 485 -46.02 2.81 -5.48
C GLU A 485 -46.40 1.35 -5.74
N SER A 486 -47.67 1.13 -6.10
CA SER A 486 -48.29 -0.19 -6.22
C SER A 486 -47.65 -1.10 -7.28
N SER A 487 -47.00 -0.51 -8.27
CA SER A 487 -46.30 -1.26 -9.33
C SER A 487 -44.98 -1.87 -8.86
N VAL A 488 -44.46 -1.52 -7.67
CA VAL A 488 -43.26 -2.11 -7.09
C VAL A 488 -43.64 -3.07 -5.97
N THR A 489 -43.63 -4.36 -6.31
CA THR A 489 -44.25 -5.41 -5.50
C THR A 489 -43.26 -6.36 -4.83
N GLY A 490 -41.98 -6.26 -5.18
CA GLY A 490 -40.89 -7.03 -4.56
C GLY A 490 -39.91 -6.15 -3.80
N ALA A 491 -38.91 -6.79 -3.20
CA ALA A 491 -37.81 -6.10 -2.51
C ALA A 491 -36.54 -6.94 -2.49
N LEU A 492 -35.38 -6.29 -2.51
CA LEU A 492 -34.09 -6.96 -2.28
C LEU A 492 -33.64 -6.71 -0.85
N TYR A 493 -33.39 -7.80 -0.12
CA TYR A 493 -32.94 -7.74 1.27
C TYR A 493 -31.77 -8.67 1.48
N VAL A 494 -31.10 -8.49 2.61
CA VAL A 494 -30.07 -9.40 3.07
C VAL A 494 -30.36 -9.88 4.48
N ILE A 495 -29.91 -11.09 4.79
CA ILE A 495 -29.87 -11.66 6.14
C ILE A 495 -28.44 -12.10 6.48
N PRO A 496 -28.02 -12.09 7.75
CA PRO A 496 -26.73 -12.62 8.17
C PRO A 496 -26.50 -14.03 7.61
N TYR A 497 -25.36 -14.23 6.93
CA TYR A 497 -24.98 -15.56 6.45
C TYR A 497 -24.21 -16.33 7.51
#